data_AF-A0A9E3R0F9-F1
#
_entry.id   AF-A0A9E3R0F9-F1
#
_cell.length_a   1.000
_cell.length_b   1.000
_cell.length_c   1.000
_cell.angle_alpha   90.00
_cell.angle_beta   90.00
_cell.angle_gamma   90.00
#
_symmetry.space_group_name_H-M   'P 1'
#
loop_
_entity.id
_entity.type
_entity.pdbx_description
1 polymer ?
#
loop_
_entity_poly.entity_id
_entity_poly.type
_entity_poly.pdbx_seq_one_letter_code
_entity_poly.pdbx_strand_id
1 'polypeptide(L)'
;MTRLVGPPHRDVTRVPVLPPGWSFEDLALAFVTRVLAQPTAGSAVERAAAQVLSRRGPAWSRLRAATLLLDAATKGSAVSVLLDDVRLAVGTTESGADVERAAGGAVPWAQELAAVSPGEVVAWLEADLAVVGALGLAAVRGLTGSFALAHGPALRALGPLALAADHSPLPVEVGGLAGLAPPEPGLRFRELHQPRPSQRFCGYVTAGELLEAPPEASVAVVPLAALDERGALDVDGHPLDWRAVELACRRWADAGVQVAFELHVGAPGIGAGGFGGARERLEACSGAWVLGVRPFHLPRTAGPSWGQVRLSARETPPTLTLVRSARFDCPGTLEGEALQAAMVELGAKLSVRWPLAPARTALAIASGPPGAAVKGEALQVNDDCGVVEDGAAFAAVNLRTGTTLRLDARLAKSLAERPEALPTAERLAQVPAPQREKIRATLLAKGIVQEAQ
;
A
#
# COMPACT_ATOMS: atom_id res chain seq x y z
N MET A 1 12.62 26.84 -9.18
CA MET A 1 11.75 26.47 -8.05
C MET A 1 11.75 24.96 -7.95
N THR A 2 12.33 24.39 -6.89
CA THR A 2 12.51 22.94 -6.75
C THR A 2 11.44 22.38 -5.83
N ARG A 3 10.65 21.43 -6.33
CA ARG A 3 9.51 20.84 -5.61
C ARG A 3 9.95 19.57 -4.89
N LEU A 4 9.43 19.33 -3.69
CA LEU A 4 9.89 18.24 -2.83
C LEU A 4 8.76 17.35 -2.31
N VAL A 5 8.73 16.11 -2.78
CA VAL A 5 7.97 15.02 -2.14
C VAL A 5 8.77 14.59 -0.90
N GLY A 6 8.26 14.87 0.30
CA GLY A 6 8.90 14.40 1.54
C GLY A 6 8.90 12.87 1.56
N PRO A 7 10.05 12.21 1.83
CA PRO A 7 10.04 10.77 1.86
C PRO A 7 9.19 10.27 3.04
N PRO A 8 8.47 9.15 2.87
CA PRO A 8 8.66 8.21 1.78
C PRO A 8 7.38 7.98 0.91
N HIS A 9 7.64 7.57 -0.34
CA HIS A 9 6.91 6.60 -1.19
C HIS A 9 5.40 6.64 -1.46
N ARG A 10 4.55 7.49 -0.85
CA ARG A 10 3.08 7.29 -0.93
C ARG A 10 2.58 7.05 -2.36
N ASP A 11 3.12 7.80 -3.32
CA ASP A 11 3.09 7.45 -4.74
C ASP A 11 4.50 7.43 -5.30
N VAL A 12 4.82 6.39 -6.10
CA VAL A 12 6.07 6.38 -6.86
C VAL A 12 5.86 7.24 -8.10
N THR A 13 6.73 8.22 -8.33
CA THR A 13 6.64 9.15 -9.46
C THR A 13 7.82 8.99 -10.44
N ARG A 14 7.58 9.39 -11.69
CA ARG A 14 8.50 9.44 -12.86
C ARG A 14 7.73 10.20 -13.96
N VAL A 15 8.34 10.92 -14.90
CA VAL A 15 9.46 10.50 -15.78
C VAL A 15 10.54 11.65 -15.92
N PRO A 16 11.53 11.67 -16.84
CA PRO A 16 12.94 11.64 -16.41
C PRO A 16 13.83 12.85 -16.77
N VAL A 17 14.90 13.06 -15.99
CA VAL A 17 16.33 13.06 -16.40
C VAL A 17 17.22 13.41 -15.17
N LEU A 18 18.46 12.91 -15.14
CA LEU A 18 19.38 12.98 -13.98
C LEU A 18 20.34 14.23 -14.05
N PRO A 19 21.51 14.27 -13.36
CA PRO A 19 22.05 15.49 -12.70
C PRO A 19 22.48 16.62 -13.65
N PRO A 20 22.71 17.87 -13.14
CA PRO A 20 22.67 18.30 -11.73
C PRO A 20 21.57 19.32 -11.41
N GLY A 21 21.27 19.51 -10.11
CA GLY A 21 20.15 20.33 -9.63
C GLY A 21 18.94 19.50 -9.21
N TRP A 22 19.18 18.48 -8.37
CA TRP A 22 18.24 17.41 -8.02
C TRP A 22 16.92 17.89 -7.40
N SER A 23 15.89 17.06 -7.59
CA SER A 23 14.59 17.11 -6.91
C SER A 23 14.51 16.08 -5.78
N PHE A 24 13.30 15.81 -5.29
CA PHE A 24 13.01 14.77 -4.31
C PHE A 24 12.57 13.45 -4.86
N GLU A 25 12.07 13.46 -6.09
CA GLU A 25 11.79 12.23 -6.80
C GLU A 25 13.13 11.49 -6.99
N ASP A 26 14.22 12.24 -7.18
CA ASP A 26 15.60 11.76 -7.10
C ASP A 26 16.02 11.30 -5.70
N LEU A 27 15.65 11.98 -4.61
CA LEU A 27 15.97 11.56 -3.23
C LEU A 27 15.26 10.24 -2.87
N ALA A 28 13.96 10.14 -3.15
CA ALA A 28 13.17 8.94 -2.90
C ALA A 28 13.65 7.78 -3.79
N LEU A 29 13.92 8.05 -5.07
CA LEU A 29 14.47 7.04 -5.99
C LEU A 29 15.89 6.62 -5.61
N ALA A 30 16.76 7.53 -5.15
CA ALA A 30 18.11 7.20 -4.71
C ALA A 30 18.09 6.36 -3.42
N PHE A 31 17.28 6.74 -2.43
CA PHE A 31 17.10 5.98 -1.19
C PHE A 31 16.58 4.57 -1.48
N VAL A 32 15.49 4.46 -2.25
CA VAL A 32 14.91 3.16 -2.65
C VAL A 32 15.92 2.37 -3.48
N THR A 33 16.66 2.98 -4.41
CA THR A 33 17.70 2.29 -5.19
C THR A 33 18.84 1.80 -4.29
N ARG A 34 19.31 2.58 -3.32
CA ARG A 34 20.37 2.19 -2.38
C ARG A 34 19.92 1.07 -1.44
N VAL A 35 18.67 1.09 -0.97
CA VAL A 35 18.09 0.00 -0.17
C VAL A 35 18.01 -1.28 -1.01
N LEU A 36 17.44 -1.21 -2.21
CA LEU A 36 17.21 -2.37 -3.08
C LEU A 36 18.48 -2.90 -3.75
N ALA A 37 19.58 -2.12 -3.77
CA ALA A 37 20.89 -2.53 -4.29
C ALA A 37 21.84 -3.10 -3.22
N GLN A 38 21.47 -3.09 -1.93
CA GLN A 38 22.29 -3.74 -0.90
C GLN A 38 22.25 -5.27 -1.06
N PRO A 39 23.41 -5.96 -1.05
CA PRO A 39 23.44 -7.41 -1.20
C PRO A 39 22.81 -8.07 0.03
N THR A 40 21.62 -8.66 -0.14
CA THR A 40 20.84 -9.24 0.96
C THR A 40 21.46 -10.53 1.50
N ALA A 41 22.45 -10.40 2.39
CA ALA A 41 22.88 -11.47 3.31
C ALA A 41 21.85 -11.76 4.43
N GLY A 42 20.59 -11.39 4.18
CA GLY A 42 19.48 -11.39 5.12
C GLY A 42 18.75 -12.73 5.21
N SER A 43 17.54 -12.73 5.80
CA SER A 43 16.73 -13.94 5.97
C SER A 43 16.28 -14.58 4.64
N ALA A 44 15.79 -15.82 4.68
CA ALA A 44 15.20 -16.46 3.51
C ALA A 44 14.05 -15.65 2.88
N VAL A 45 13.31 -14.87 3.68
CA VAL A 45 12.24 -13.98 3.19
C VAL A 45 12.83 -12.78 2.45
N GLU A 46 13.87 -12.15 2.98
CA GLU A 46 14.57 -11.03 2.32
C GLU A 46 15.24 -11.48 1.01
N ARG A 47 15.91 -12.63 1.01
CA ARG A 47 16.49 -13.22 -0.21
C ARG A 47 15.42 -13.54 -1.26
N ALA A 48 14.27 -14.06 -0.83
CA ALA A 48 13.14 -14.34 -1.72
C ALA A 48 12.51 -13.05 -2.28
N ALA A 49 12.39 -11.99 -1.46
CA ALA A 49 11.96 -10.68 -1.90
C ALA A 49 12.91 -10.07 -2.94
N ALA A 50 14.23 -10.11 -2.72
CA ALA A 50 15.22 -9.65 -3.69
C ALA A 50 15.11 -10.40 -5.04
N GLN A 51 14.82 -11.70 -5.01
CA GLN A 51 14.59 -12.50 -6.22
C GLN A 51 13.26 -12.14 -6.93
N VAL A 52 12.16 -11.94 -6.21
CA VAL A 52 10.87 -11.53 -6.81
C VAL A 52 10.97 -10.14 -7.41
N LEU A 53 11.61 -9.19 -6.71
CA LEU A 53 11.80 -7.81 -7.15
C LEU A 53 12.62 -7.68 -8.43
N SER A 54 13.66 -8.52 -8.58
CA SER A 54 14.58 -8.50 -9.73
C SER A 54 14.07 -9.23 -10.96
N ARG A 55 13.09 -10.14 -10.81
CA ARG A 55 12.36 -10.74 -11.94
C ARG A 55 11.53 -9.69 -12.69
N ARG A 56 11.31 -9.92 -13.99
CA ARG A 56 10.22 -9.27 -14.73
C ARG A 56 8.93 -10.00 -14.40
N GLY A 57 7.96 -9.28 -13.83
CA GLY A 57 6.68 -9.81 -13.37
C GLY A 57 5.74 -8.67 -12.93
N PRO A 58 4.53 -9.01 -12.45
CA PRO A 58 3.50 -8.04 -12.04
C PRO A 58 4.01 -7.00 -11.03
N ALA A 59 3.50 -5.77 -11.15
CA ALA A 59 3.85 -4.67 -10.24
C ALA A 59 3.57 -5.02 -8.77
N TRP A 60 2.47 -5.72 -8.51
CA TRP A 60 2.00 -6.15 -7.21
C TRP A 60 3.03 -6.93 -6.39
N SER A 61 3.56 -8.00 -6.94
CA SER A 61 4.53 -8.86 -6.25
C SER A 61 5.89 -8.18 -6.08
N ARG A 62 6.26 -7.32 -7.04
CA ARG A 62 7.49 -6.50 -6.95
C ARG A 62 7.38 -5.36 -5.93
N LEU A 63 6.20 -4.73 -5.79
CA LEU A 63 5.91 -3.79 -4.71
C LEU A 63 5.89 -4.51 -3.36
N ARG A 64 5.31 -5.71 -3.27
CA ARG A 64 5.30 -6.50 -2.03
C ARG A 64 6.72 -6.87 -1.57
N ALA A 65 7.55 -7.29 -2.52
CA ALA A 65 8.96 -7.52 -2.28
C ALA A 65 9.69 -6.24 -1.85
N ALA A 66 9.44 -5.10 -2.49
CA ALA A 66 10.02 -3.81 -2.10
C ALA A 66 9.63 -3.39 -0.68
N THR A 67 8.36 -3.57 -0.25
CA THR A 67 7.94 -3.29 1.14
C THR A 67 8.72 -4.10 2.17
N LEU A 68 8.89 -5.40 1.91
CA LEU A 68 9.63 -6.30 2.81
C LEU A 68 11.12 -5.95 2.89
N LEU A 69 11.72 -5.52 1.78
CA LEU A 69 13.12 -5.08 1.73
C LEU A 69 13.33 -3.71 2.37
N LEU A 70 12.37 -2.79 2.23
CA LEU A 70 12.40 -1.48 2.88
C LEU A 70 12.34 -1.63 4.40
N ASP A 71 11.37 -2.38 4.96
CA ASP A 71 11.29 -2.62 6.41
C ASP A 71 12.57 -3.30 6.95
N ALA A 72 13.05 -4.34 6.26
CA ALA A 72 14.25 -5.07 6.65
C ALA A 72 15.52 -4.20 6.62
N ALA A 73 15.68 -3.33 5.63
CA ALA A 73 16.85 -2.46 5.50
C ALA A 73 16.80 -1.22 6.41
N THR A 74 15.61 -0.80 6.86
CA THR A 74 15.48 0.32 7.82
C THR A 74 15.40 -0.13 9.28
N LYS A 75 15.19 -1.43 9.54
CA LYS A 75 15.18 -2.07 10.86
C LYS A 75 16.36 -1.65 11.74
N GLY A 76 16.06 -1.13 12.93
CA GLY A 76 17.07 -0.66 13.89
C GLY A 76 17.50 0.81 13.73
N SER A 77 17.04 1.49 12.68
CA SER A 77 17.10 2.96 12.58
C SER A 77 16.12 3.62 13.57
N ALA A 78 16.20 4.94 13.73
CA ALA A 78 15.17 5.69 14.48
C ALA A 78 13.77 5.62 13.81
N VAL A 79 13.73 5.21 12.54
CA VAL A 79 12.55 5.19 11.67
C VAL A 79 12.57 3.94 10.78
N SER A 80 11.50 3.13 10.78
CA SER A 80 11.26 2.10 9.76
C SER A 80 10.36 2.63 8.62
N VAL A 81 10.52 2.08 7.42
CA VAL A 81 9.90 2.55 6.17
C VAL A 81 9.22 1.37 5.45
N LEU A 82 7.95 1.53 5.07
CA LEU A 82 7.19 0.52 4.31
C LEU A 82 7.06 0.87 2.82
N LEU A 83 5.85 0.97 2.24
CA LEU A 83 5.62 1.55 0.89
C LEU A 83 4.55 2.68 0.84
N ASP A 84 3.90 2.95 1.98
CA ASP A 84 2.96 4.04 2.25
C ASP A 84 3.05 4.61 3.68
N ASP A 85 3.87 3.98 4.52
CA ASP A 85 3.86 4.12 5.96
C ASP A 85 5.27 4.33 6.53
N VAL A 86 5.32 4.95 7.71
CA VAL A 86 6.52 5.30 8.47
C VAL A 86 6.29 4.99 9.93
N ARG A 87 7.24 4.33 10.58
CA ARG A 87 7.14 3.97 12.00
C ARG A 87 8.33 4.48 12.76
N LEU A 88 8.09 5.32 13.77
CA LEU A 88 9.13 5.72 14.70
C LEU A 88 9.51 4.52 15.57
N ALA A 89 10.79 4.35 15.88
CA ALA A 89 11.23 3.30 16.81
C ALA A 89 10.69 3.52 18.25
N VAL A 90 10.41 4.78 18.61
CA VAL A 90 9.79 5.19 19.88
C VAL A 90 8.89 6.40 19.62
N GLY A 91 7.67 6.40 20.19
CA GLY A 91 6.70 7.50 20.06
C GLY A 91 5.73 7.32 18.89
N THR A 92 5.12 8.42 18.43
CA THR A 92 4.16 8.43 17.31
C THR A 92 4.41 9.57 16.33
N THR A 93 4.13 9.35 15.04
CA THR A 93 4.17 10.40 14.00
C THR A 93 3.14 11.51 14.25
N GLU A 94 2.07 11.23 15.01
CA GLU A 94 1.09 12.24 15.45
C GLU A 94 1.64 13.22 16.52
N SER A 95 2.89 13.04 16.97
CA SER A 95 3.56 13.86 18.00
C SER A 95 4.76 14.57 17.40
N GLY A 96 4.68 15.90 17.25
CA GLY A 96 5.78 16.70 16.67
C GLY A 96 7.11 16.53 17.42
N ALA A 97 7.05 16.39 18.75
CA ALA A 97 8.24 16.18 19.59
C ALA A 97 8.85 14.76 19.49
N ASP A 98 8.07 13.76 19.06
CA ASP A 98 8.61 12.43 18.72
C ASP A 98 9.22 12.45 17.31
N VAL A 99 8.57 13.15 16.38
CA VAL A 99 9.04 13.35 15.00
C VAL A 99 10.36 14.12 14.95
N GLU A 100 10.53 15.20 15.73
CA GLU A 100 11.80 15.91 15.89
C GLU A 100 12.89 15.01 16.51
N ARG A 101 12.55 14.22 17.54
CA ARG A 101 13.49 13.29 18.18
C ARG A 101 13.96 12.19 17.23
N ALA A 102 13.07 11.68 16.37
CA ALA A 102 13.40 10.69 15.36
C ALA A 102 14.25 11.28 14.23
N ALA A 103 13.93 12.51 13.79
CA ALA A 103 14.70 13.24 12.76
C ALA A 103 16.12 13.59 13.22
N GLY A 104 16.34 13.87 14.51
CA GLY A 104 17.66 14.03 15.11
C GLY A 104 18.44 12.72 15.35
N GLY A 105 17.83 11.57 15.05
CA GLY A 105 18.45 10.25 15.15
C GLY A 105 19.05 9.76 13.82
N ALA A 106 19.43 8.48 13.77
CA ALA A 106 19.80 7.83 12.53
C ALA A 106 18.55 7.59 11.66
N VAL A 107 18.30 8.48 10.69
CA VAL A 107 17.25 8.33 9.68
C VAL A 107 17.78 7.59 8.44
N PRO A 108 17.02 6.64 7.84
CA PRO A 108 17.52 5.80 6.76
C PRO A 108 18.03 6.52 5.50
N TRP A 109 17.49 7.71 5.20
CA TRP A 109 17.75 8.50 4.00
C TRP A 109 18.70 9.71 4.24
N ALA A 110 19.46 9.70 5.33
CA ALA A 110 20.39 10.78 5.70
C ALA A 110 21.46 11.08 4.63
N GLN A 111 21.92 10.07 3.90
CA GLN A 111 22.93 10.23 2.85
C GLN A 111 22.37 11.02 1.65
N GLU A 112 21.13 10.77 1.26
CA GLU A 112 20.47 11.46 0.16
C GLU A 112 20.11 12.90 0.54
N LEU A 113 19.69 13.16 1.79
CA LEU A 113 19.45 14.51 2.30
C LEU A 113 20.70 15.39 2.18
N ALA A 114 21.89 14.83 2.42
CA ALA A 114 23.16 15.55 2.29
C ALA A 114 23.56 15.87 0.83
N ALA A 115 22.95 15.21 -0.17
CA ALA A 115 23.06 15.58 -1.60
C ALA A 115 22.07 16.70 -2.00
N VAL A 116 21.15 17.03 -1.09
CA VAL A 116 20.29 18.21 -0.94
C VAL A 116 20.91 19.57 -1.28
N SER A 117 20.90 20.08 -2.52
CA SER A 117 21.34 21.47 -2.75
C SER A 117 20.43 22.46 -1.99
N PRO A 118 20.97 23.45 -1.22
CA PRO A 118 20.19 24.31 -0.32
C PRO A 118 19.43 25.44 -1.05
N GLY A 119 18.76 25.12 -2.15
CA GLY A 119 17.85 26.01 -2.87
C GLY A 119 16.47 26.12 -2.20
N GLU A 120 15.53 26.77 -2.88
CA GLU A 120 14.14 26.85 -2.41
C GLU A 120 13.43 25.50 -2.50
N VAL A 121 13.28 24.85 -1.35
CA VAL A 121 12.58 23.58 -1.16
C VAL A 121 11.13 23.83 -0.73
N VAL A 122 10.16 23.30 -1.49
CA VAL A 122 8.74 23.24 -1.07
C VAL A 122 8.36 21.81 -0.74
N ALA A 123 8.18 21.50 0.55
CA ALA A 123 7.89 20.16 1.05
C ALA A 123 6.40 19.82 0.99
N TRP A 124 6.08 18.71 0.32
CA TRP A 124 4.75 18.17 0.17
C TRP A 124 4.44 17.18 1.30
N LEU A 125 3.42 17.49 2.09
CA LEU A 125 2.93 16.71 3.22
C LEU A 125 1.43 16.41 3.01
N GLU A 126 1.13 15.17 2.65
CA GLU A 126 -0.24 14.60 2.65
C GLU A 126 -0.50 13.72 3.89
N ALA A 127 0.49 13.54 4.77
CA ALA A 127 0.36 12.83 6.03
C ALA A 127 1.46 13.26 7.03
N ASP A 128 1.22 12.99 8.31
CA ASP A 128 2.16 13.07 9.43
C ASP A 128 3.47 12.31 9.18
N LEU A 129 3.36 11.18 8.47
CA LEU A 129 4.44 10.24 8.15
C LEU A 129 5.60 10.89 7.37
N ALA A 130 5.31 11.85 6.49
CA ALA A 130 6.32 12.53 5.66
C ALA A 130 7.08 13.65 6.41
N VAL A 131 6.62 14.05 7.61
CA VAL A 131 7.21 15.17 8.35
C VAL A 131 8.62 14.85 8.82
N VAL A 132 8.92 13.61 9.22
CA VAL A 132 10.29 13.19 9.59
C VAL A 132 11.26 13.38 8.42
N GLY A 133 10.79 13.11 7.19
CA GLY A 133 11.54 13.37 5.96
C GLY A 133 11.79 14.86 5.71
N ALA A 134 10.79 15.70 6.01
CA ALA A 134 10.89 17.15 5.87
C ALA A 134 11.79 17.82 6.93
N LEU A 135 11.92 17.24 8.13
CA LEU A 135 12.80 17.78 9.18
C LEU A 135 14.30 17.56 8.91
N GLY A 136 14.67 16.54 8.14
CA GLY A 136 16.06 16.23 7.80
C GLY A 136 16.71 17.20 6.78
N LEU A 137 16.09 18.36 6.53
CA LEU A 137 16.40 19.26 5.41
C LEU A 137 16.88 20.62 5.87
N ALA A 138 18.04 21.04 5.34
CA ALA A 138 18.67 22.30 5.70
C ALA A 138 17.95 23.58 5.18
N ALA A 139 16.92 23.46 4.32
CA ALA A 139 16.45 24.58 3.51
C ALA A 139 14.94 24.58 3.15
N VAL A 140 14.03 24.00 3.95
CA VAL A 140 12.59 24.06 3.64
C VAL A 140 12.10 25.51 3.68
N ARG A 141 11.61 26.00 2.53
CA ARG A 141 11.05 27.36 2.33
C ARG A 141 9.54 27.37 2.11
N GLY A 142 8.95 26.23 1.76
CA GLY A 142 7.51 26.10 1.60
C GLY A 142 6.95 24.77 2.08
N LEU A 143 5.66 24.75 2.41
CA LEU A 143 4.86 23.56 2.73
C LEU A 143 3.66 23.49 1.77
N THR A 144 3.29 22.30 1.31
CA THR A 144 2.10 22.05 0.47
C THR A 144 1.45 20.71 0.78
N GLY A 145 0.22 20.50 0.32
CA GLY A 145 -0.58 19.30 0.53
C GLY A 145 -1.61 19.43 1.65
N SER A 146 -2.56 18.49 1.71
CA SER A 146 -3.72 18.60 2.63
C SER A 146 -3.32 18.58 4.11
N PHE A 147 -2.33 17.78 4.48
CA PHE A 147 -1.83 17.70 5.85
C PHE A 147 -1.04 18.96 6.23
N ALA A 148 -0.23 19.52 5.32
CA ALA A 148 0.43 20.81 5.53
C ALA A 148 -0.58 21.92 5.87
N LEU A 149 -1.65 22.05 5.08
CA LEU A 149 -2.70 23.04 5.30
C LEU A 149 -3.46 22.80 6.62
N ALA A 150 -3.72 21.55 6.98
CA ALA A 150 -4.44 21.19 8.21
C ALA A 150 -3.60 21.29 9.50
N HIS A 151 -2.26 21.36 9.39
CA HIS A 151 -1.32 21.37 10.53
C HIS A 151 -0.29 22.51 10.50
N GLY A 152 -0.40 23.49 9.60
CA GLY A 152 0.57 24.58 9.40
C GLY A 152 1.13 25.23 10.68
N PRO A 153 0.31 25.60 11.69
CA PRO A 153 0.80 26.13 12.96
C PRO A 153 1.63 25.14 13.79
N ALA A 154 1.27 23.85 13.79
CA ALA A 154 2.02 22.80 14.48
C ALA A 154 3.31 22.45 13.74
N LEU A 155 3.30 22.47 12.41
CA LEU A 155 4.49 22.25 11.57
C LEU A 155 5.48 23.40 11.72
N ARG A 156 5.01 24.66 11.74
CA ARG A 156 5.86 25.84 12.02
C ARG A 156 6.36 25.95 13.45
N ALA A 157 5.88 25.13 14.38
CA ALA A 157 6.48 24.99 15.71
C ALA A 157 7.73 24.09 15.70
N LEU A 158 7.93 23.29 14.64
CA LEU A 158 9.10 22.41 14.49
C LEU A 158 10.27 23.21 13.90
N GLY A 159 11.45 23.14 14.50
CA GLY A 159 12.56 24.07 14.25
C GLY A 159 12.92 24.26 12.76
N PRO A 160 13.19 23.18 12.00
CA PRO A 160 13.53 23.25 10.57
C PRO A 160 12.45 23.85 9.65
N LEU A 161 11.18 23.90 10.09
CA LEU A 161 10.04 24.31 9.26
C LEU A 161 9.47 25.68 9.64
N ALA A 162 9.98 26.31 10.71
CA ALA A 162 9.42 27.55 11.28
C ALA A 162 9.32 28.73 10.30
N LEU A 163 10.18 28.77 9.26
CA LEU A 163 10.21 29.81 8.23
C LEU A 163 9.60 29.37 6.89
N ALA A 164 8.88 28.24 6.84
CA ALA A 164 8.28 27.73 5.61
C ALA A 164 6.88 28.34 5.34
N ALA A 165 6.73 28.91 4.14
CA ALA A 165 5.49 29.52 3.66
C ALA A 165 4.45 28.48 3.21
N ASP A 166 3.17 28.83 3.25
CA ASP A 166 2.11 27.95 2.73
C ASP A 166 1.99 28.08 1.20
N HIS A 167 1.98 26.95 0.49
CA HIS A 167 1.78 26.87 -0.95
C HIS A 167 0.51 26.10 -1.30
N SER A 168 -0.10 26.44 -2.45
CA SER A 168 -1.23 25.70 -3.01
C SER A 168 -0.89 24.21 -3.23
N PRO A 169 -1.84 23.28 -2.99
CA PRO A 169 -1.68 21.87 -3.31
C PRO A 169 -1.28 21.64 -4.77
N LEU A 170 -0.37 20.69 -4.98
CA LEU A 170 0.04 20.25 -6.30
C LEU A 170 -0.81 19.05 -6.76
N PRO A 171 -1.07 18.87 -8.07
CA PRO A 171 -1.76 17.69 -8.56
C PRO A 171 -0.80 16.50 -8.63
N VAL A 172 -1.17 15.36 -8.03
CA VAL A 172 -0.36 14.13 -8.07
C VAL A 172 -0.42 13.49 -9.47
N GLU A 173 0.72 13.01 -9.97
CA GLU A 173 0.82 12.14 -11.14
C GLU A 173 1.34 10.77 -10.71
N VAL A 174 0.76 9.70 -11.23
CA VAL A 174 1.28 8.35 -11.01
C VAL A 174 2.48 8.12 -11.91
N GLY A 175 3.59 7.68 -11.32
CA GLY A 175 4.76 7.20 -12.04
C GLY A 175 5.17 5.82 -11.54
N GLY A 176 6.47 5.53 -11.54
CA GLY A 176 6.93 4.15 -11.48
C GLY A 176 8.35 3.93 -10.98
N LEU A 177 8.56 2.81 -10.28
CA LEU A 177 9.90 2.30 -9.99
C LEU A 177 10.61 1.94 -11.30
N ALA A 178 11.92 1.71 -11.24
CA ALA A 178 12.69 1.24 -12.40
C ALA A 178 12.09 -0.08 -12.96
N GLY A 179 11.46 0.02 -14.13
CA GLY A 179 10.76 -1.10 -14.77
C GLY A 179 9.39 -1.44 -14.16
N LEU A 180 8.70 -0.49 -13.51
CA LEU A 180 7.30 -0.58 -13.09
C LEU A 180 6.57 0.75 -13.38
N ALA A 181 6.39 1.08 -14.65
CA ALA A 181 5.57 2.24 -15.04
C ALA A 181 4.07 1.92 -14.88
N PRO A 182 3.20 2.93 -14.66
CA PRO A 182 1.76 2.76 -14.82
C PRO A 182 1.43 2.46 -16.29
N PRO A 183 0.28 1.82 -16.58
CA PRO A 183 -0.12 1.53 -17.96
C PRO A 183 -0.49 2.78 -18.78
N GLU A 184 -0.77 3.91 -18.12
CA GLU A 184 -1.16 5.19 -18.74
C GLU A 184 -0.21 6.31 -18.25
N PRO A 185 0.61 6.92 -19.13
CA PRO A 185 1.50 8.02 -18.77
C PRO A 185 0.74 9.29 -18.38
N GLY A 186 1.18 9.98 -17.32
CA GLY A 186 0.57 11.25 -16.85
C GLY A 186 -0.79 11.09 -16.16
N LEU A 187 -1.18 9.85 -15.83
CA LEU A 187 -2.39 9.54 -15.07
C LEU A 187 -2.39 10.28 -13.73
N ARG A 188 -3.45 11.04 -13.43
CA ARG A 188 -3.59 11.74 -12.14
C ARG A 188 -3.96 10.75 -11.04
N PHE A 189 -3.46 10.98 -9.82
CA PHE A 189 -4.01 10.32 -8.63
C PHE A 189 -4.94 11.26 -7.87
N ARG A 190 -5.96 10.68 -7.21
CA ARG A 190 -6.97 11.38 -6.41
C ARG A 190 -7.12 10.71 -5.05
N GLU A 191 -6.87 11.46 -3.98
CA GLU A 191 -7.23 11.07 -2.60
C GLU A 191 -8.73 11.26 -2.33
N LEU A 192 -9.24 10.57 -1.31
CA LEU A 192 -10.66 10.65 -0.96
C LEU A 192 -11.07 12.10 -0.59
N HIS A 193 -12.27 12.50 -1.01
CA HIS A 193 -12.82 13.86 -0.90
C HIS A 193 -12.05 14.98 -1.61
N GLN A 194 -10.94 14.71 -2.33
CA GLN A 194 -10.34 15.71 -3.22
C GLN A 194 -11.28 16.01 -4.41
N PRO A 195 -11.25 17.23 -4.98
CA PRO A 195 -11.96 17.54 -6.23
C PRO A 195 -11.60 16.57 -7.36
N ARG A 196 -12.57 16.27 -8.23
CA ARG A 196 -12.32 15.46 -9.44
C ARG A 196 -11.38 16.24 -10.39
N PRO A 197 -10.26 15.67 -10.85
CA PRO A 197 -9.42 16.32 -11.84
C PRO A 197 -10.14 16.38 -13.21
N SER A 198 -9.81 17.37 -14.03
CA SER A 198 -10.37 17.53 -15.40
C SER A 198 -9.69 16.61 -16.44
N GLN A 199 -9.00 15.57 -15.98
CA GLN A 199 -8.24 14.60 -16.76
C GLN A 199 -8.55 13.21 -16.20
N ARG A 200 -8.35 12.16 -17.00
CA ARG A 200 -8.51 10.78 -16.53
C ARG A 200 -7.57 10.53 -15.35
N PHE A 201 -8.07 9.81 -14.35
CA PHE A 201 -7.39 9.62 -13.06
C PHE A 201 -7.58 8.20 -12.53
N CYS A 202 -6.77 7.83 -11.54
CA CYS A 202 -7.06 6.72 -10.66
C CYS A 202 -7.10 7.17 -9.19
N GLY A 203 -7.64 6.32 -8.32
CA GLY A 203 -7.76 6.57 -6.90
C GLY A 203 -9.21 6.65 -6.47
N TYR A 204 -9.47 7.43 -5.41
CA TYR A 204 -10.69 7.29 -4.63
C TYR A 204 -11.92 7.89 -5.27
N VAL A 205 -13.05 7.19 -5.12
CA VAL A 205 -14.40 7.68 -5.37
C VAL A 205 -15.29 7.31 -4.18
N THR A 206 -16.23 8.17 -3.80
CA THR A 206 -17.23 7.79 -2.77
C THR A 206 -18.22 6.79 -3.33
N ALA A 207 -18.98 6.10 -2.46
CA ALA A 207 -20.05 5.22 -2.91
C ALA A 207 -21.15 6.00 -3.67
N GLY A 208 -21.44 7.25 -3.27
CA GLY A 208 -22.33 8.15 -4.01
C GLY A 208 -21.79 8.51 -5.40
N GLU A 209 -20.49 8.75 -5.54
CA GLU A 209 -19.86 8.96 -6.86
C GLU A 209 -19.93 7.69 -7.73
N LEU A 210 -19.70 6.49 -7.16
CA LEU A 210 -19.87 5.24 -7.90
C LEU A 210 -21.29 5.10 -8.45
N LEU A 211 -22.31 5.43 -7.65
CA LEU A 211 -23.72 5.31 -8.00
C LEU A 211 -24.18 6.36 -9.03
N GLU A 212 -23.83 7.63 -8.85
CA GLU A 212 -24.41 8.76 -9.61
C GLU A 212 -23.47 9.40 -10.65
N ALA A 213 -22.15 9.32 -10.48
CA ALA A 213 -21.20 10.06 -11.33
C ALA A 213 -20.81 9.30 -12.61
N PRO A 214 -20.39 10.01 -13.69
CA PRO A 214 -19.88 9.38 -14.89
C PRO A 214 -18.54 8.65 -14.65
N PRO A 215 -18.28 7.51 -15.33
CA PRO A 215 -17.13 6.64 -15.10
C PRO A 215 -15.84 7.13 -15.81
N GLU A 216 -15.44 8.38 -15.62
CA GLU A 216 -14.29 9.01 -16.29
C GLU A 216 -12.92 8.72 -15.60
N ALA A 217 -12.78 7.55 -14.99
CA ALA A 217 -11.54 7.12 -14.33
C ALA A 217 -10.85 6.01 -15.16
N SER A 218 -9.61 5.67 -14.79
CA SER A 218 -8.94 4.45 -15.25
C SER A 218 -9.11 3.34 -14.22
N VAL A 219 -8.94 3.67 -12.93
CA VAL A 219 -9.19 2.74 -11.80
C VAL A 219 -9.84 3.51 -10.65
N ALA A 220 -10.98 3.02 -10.15
CA ALA A 220 -11.79 3.66 -9.13
C ALA A 220 -11.78 2.86 -7.82
N VAL A 221 -11.29 3.45 -6.73
CA VAL A 221 -11.22 2.83 -5.41
C VAL A 221 -12.40 3.29 -4.56
N VAL A 222 -13.25 2.34 -4.17
CA VAL A 222 -14.47 2.53 -3.39
C VAL A 222 -14.20 2.08 -1.94
N PRO A 223 -14.09 3.00 -0.97
CA PRO A 223 -13.81 2.64 0.42
C PRO A 223 -15.11 2.29 1.17
N LEU A 224 -15.10 1.18 1.91
CA LEU A 224 -16.22 0.66 2.69
C LEU A 224 -15.84 0.56 4.18
N ALA A 225 -16.72 1.01 5.07
CA ALA A 225 -16.56 0.90 6.52
C ALA A 225 -17.17 -0.38 7.13
N ALA A 226 -18.10 -1.01 6.41
CA ALA A 226 -18.66 -2.32 6.75
C ALA A 226 -19.20 -3.03 5.50
N LEU A 227 -19.17 -4.35 5.49
CA LEU A 227 -19.82 -5.23 4.51
C LEU A 227 -20.13 -6.59 5.16
N ASP A 228 -21.30 -6.71 5.79
CA ASP A 228 -21.76 -7.90 6.50
C ASP A 228 -23.11 -8.39 5.98
N GLU A 229 -23.74 -9.38 6.63
CA GLU A 229 -25.05 -9.88 6.22
C GLU A 229 -26.16 -8.80 6.24
N ARG A 230 -26.03 -7.79 7.10
CA ARG A 230 -27.05 -6.76 7.35
C ARG A 230 -27.03 -5.65 6.30
N GLY A 231 -25.87 -5.37 5.70
CA GLY A 231 -25.76 -4.37 4.62
C GLY A 231 -24.32 -4.02 4.26
N ALA A 232 -24.14 -2.78 3.81
CA ALA A 232 -22.84 -2.17 3.56
C ALA A 232 -22.87 -0.70 4.01
N LEU A 233 -21.73 -0.18 4.46
CA LEU A 233 -21.55 1.22 4.82
C LEU A 233 -20.40 1.82 4.03
N ASP A 234 -20.56 3.05 3.53
CA ASP A 234 -19.42 3.87 3.10
C ASP A 234 -18.64 4.42 4.31
N VAL A 235 -17.52 5.08 4.04
CA VAL A 235 -16.66 5.68 5.10
C VAL A 235 -17.20 6.97 5.72
N ASP A 236 -18.28 7.54 5.19
CA ASP A 236 -19.02 8.63 5.83
C ASP A 236 -20.15 8.12 6.75
N GLY A 237 -20.45 6.81 6.66
CA GLY A 237 -21.40 6.08 7.49
C GLY A 237 -22.79 5.94 6.87
N HIS A 238 -22.93 6.20 5.58
CA HIS A 238 -24.21 6.04 4.87
C HIS A 238 -24.50 4.56 4.56
N PRO A 239 -25.75 4.09 4.76
CA PRO A 239 -26.16 2.76 4.32
C PRO A 239 -26.24 2.68 2.81
N LEU A 240 -25.62 1.65 2.23
CA LEU A 240 -25.60 1.40 0.79
C LEU A 240 -26.52 0.22 0.43
N ASP A 241 -27.34 0.38 -0.60
CA ASP A 241 -27.92 -0.79 -1.28
C ASP A 241 -26.80 -1.50 -2.06
N TRP A 242 -26.37 -2.65 -1.54
CA TRP A 242 -25.34 -3.46 -2.17
C TRP A 242 -25.71 -3.87 -3.61
N ARG A 243 -27.00 -4.06 -3.91
CA ARG A 243 -27.45 -4.41 -5.27
C ARG A 243 -27.27 -3.23 -6.25
N ALA A 244 -27.54 -2.02 -5.81
CA ALA A 244 -27.24 -0.81 -6.58
C ALA A 244 -25.72 -0.65 -6.79
N VAL A 245 -24.91 -0.92 -5.76
CA VAL A 245 -23.44 -0.95 -5.86
C VAL A 245 -22.96 -1.97 -6.90
N GLU A 246 -23.43 -3.22 -6.89
CA GLU A 246 -23.03 -4.21 -7.90
C GLU A 246 -23.46 -3.84 -9.33
N LEU A 247 -24.60 -3.16 -9.50
CA LEU A 247 -25.05 -2.66 -10.80
C LEU A 247 -24.18 -1.49 -11.27
N ALA A 248 -23.77 -0.60 -10.37
CA ALA A 248 -22.84 0.48 -10.66
C ALA A 248 -21.43 -0.06 -10.99
N CYS A 249 -20.92 -1.06 -10.26
CA CYS A 249 -19.64 -1.73 -10.59
C CYS A 249 -19.65 -2.30 -12.01
N ARG A 250 -20.74 -2.96 -12.43
CA ARG A 250 -20.92 -3.44 -13.81
C ARG A 250 -20.91 -2.28 -14.82
N ARG A 251 -21.71 -1.23 -14.60
CA ARG A 251 -21.75 -0.02 -15.45
C ARG A 251 -20.39 0.65 -15.62
N TRP A 252 -19.56 0.69 -14.57
CA TRP A 252 -18.20 1.24 -14.63
C TRP A 252 -17.22 0.29 -15.35
N ALA A 253 -17.34 -1.02 -15.15
CA ALA A 253 -16.55 -2.02 -15.87
C ALA A 253 -16.87 -2.06 -17.37
N ASP A 254 -18.14 -1.93 -17.75
CA ASP A 254 -18.59 -1.83 -19.16
C ASP A 254 -18.04 -0.57 -19.85
N ALA A 255 -17.78 0.50 -19.09
CA ALA A 255 -17.11 1.71 -19.55
C ALA A 255 -15.56 1.60 -19.54
N GLY A 256 -15.00 0.42 -19.25
CA GLY A 256 -13.55 0.18 -19.22
C GLY A 256 -12.84 0.74 -17.99
N VAL A 257 -13.55 0.95 -16.87
CA VAL A 257 -12.97 1.34 -15.58
C VAL A 257 -12.84 0.13 -14.67
N GLN A 258 -11.67 -0.07 -14.07
CA GLN A 258 -11.48 -1.11 -13.07
C GLN A 258 -11.98 -0.61 -11.71
N VAL A 259 -12.95 -1.28 -11.10
CA VAL A 259 -13.47 -0.90 -9.77
C VAL A 259 -12.81 -1.75 -8.69
N ALA A 260 -12.20 -1.10 -7.70
CA ALA A 260 -11.53 -1.73 -6.57
C ALA A 260 -12.26 -1.37 -5.27
N PHE A 261 -12.43 -2.32 -4.36
CA PHE A 261 -12.95 -2.07 -3.01
C PHE A 261 -11.82 -2.05 -1.97
N GLU A 262 -11.89 -1.12 -1.02
CA GLU A 262 -10.99 -1.07 0.12
C GLU A 262 -11.78 -1.10 1.44
N LEU A 263 -11.36 -1.95 2.36
CA LEU A 263 -12.11 -2.23 3.59
C LEU A 263 -11.47 -1.54 4.79
N HIS A 264 -12.17 -0.57 5.37
CA HIS A 264 -11.71 0.24 6.49
C HIS A 264 -12.28 -0.29 7.81
N VAL A 265 -11.42 -0.94 8.60
CA VAL A 265 -11.76 -1.61 9.86
C VAL A 265 -11.63 -0.65 11.04
N GLY A 266 -12.51 -0.78 12.04
CA GLY A 266 -12.52 0.12 13.22
C GLY A 266 -13.33 1.41 13.03
N ALA A 267 -14.27 1.42 12.08
CA ALA A 267 -15.24 2.50 11.98
C ALA A 267 -16.17 2.55 13.21
N PRO A 268 -16.73 3.72 13.58
CA PRO A 268 -17.51 3.88 14.80
C PRO A 268 -18.67 2.88 14.93
N GLY A 269 -18.67 2.11 16.02
CA GLY A 269 -19.66 1.07 16.30
C GLY A 269 -19.49 -0.24 15.52
N ILE A 270 -18.48 -0.34 14.64
CA ILE A 270 -18.25 -1.52 13.80
C ILE A 270 -17.23 -2.46 14.46
N GLY A 271 -17.76 -3.57 15.00
CA GLY A 271 -16.99 -4.66 15.60
C GLY A 271 -16.42 -5.66 14.57
N ALA A 272 -15.76 -6.71 15.06
CA ALA A 272 -15.11 -7.74 14.22
C ALA A 272 -16.05 -8.45 13.23
N GLY A 273 -17.35 -8.52 13.52
CA GLY A 273 -18.36 -9.06 12.61
C GLY A 273 -18.68 -8.18 11.39
N GLY A 274 -18.26 -6.91 11.37
CA GLY A 274 -18.63 -5.91 10.36
C GLY A 274 -18.15 -6.17 8.94
N PHE A 275 -17.31 -7.19 8.73
CA PHE A 275 -16.91 -7.70 7.41
C PHE A 275 -17.17 -9.21 7.26
N GLY A 276 -18.07 -9.77 8.07
CA GLY A 276 -18.27 -11.23 8.20
C GLY A 276 -18.72 -11.96 6.93
N GLY A 277 -19.40 -11.25 6.01
CA GLY A 277 -19.80 -11.76 4.69
C GLY A 277 -19.15 -11.02 3.52
N ALA A 278 -18.06 -10.30 3.77
CA ALA A 278 -17.45 -9.42 2.78
C ALA A 278 -16.90 -10.18 1.58
N ARG A 279 -16.18 -11.29 1.80
CA ARG A 279 -15.55 -12.08 0.73
C ARG A 279 -16.59 -12.59 -0.26
N GLU A 280 -17.67 -13.15 0.23
CA GLU A 280 -18.74 -13.78 -0.58
C GLU A 280 -19.49 -12.74 -1.41
N ARG A 281 -19.76 -11.54 -0.85
CA ARG A 281 -20.36 -10.42 -1.60
C ARG A 281 -19.41 -9.81 -2.63
N LEU A 282 -18.13 -9.72 -2.31
CA LEU A 282 -17.10 -9.20 -3.22
C LEU A 282 -16.77 -10.20 -4.33
N GLU A 283 -16.86 -11.52 -4.08
CA GLU A 283 -16.75 -12.57 -5.10
C GLU A 283 -17.96 -12.58 -6.05
N ALA A 284 -19.16 -12.19 -5.60
CA ALA A 284 -20.35 -12.03 -6.44
C ALA A 284 -20.34 -10.74 -7.29
N CYS A 285 -19.59 -9.71 -6.88
CA CYS A 285 -19.53 -8.41 -7.54
C CYS A 285 -18.68 -8.44 -8.82
N SER A 286 -19.26 -8.95 -9.91
CA SER A 286 -18.64 -9.06 -11.24
C SER A 286 -18.06 -7.72 -11.73
N GLY A 287 -16.78 -7.72 -12.11
CA GLY A 287 -16.06 -6.53 -12.57
C GLY A 287 -15.30 -5.76 -11.47
N ALA A 288 -15.55 -6.10 -10.20
CA ALA A 288 -14.83 -5.54 -9.07
C ALA A 288 -13.74 -6.48 -8.51
N TRP A 289 -12.83 -5.91 -7.73
CA TRP A 289 -11.77 -6.64 -7.02
C TRP A 289 -11.43 -5.94 -5.69
N VAL A 290 -10.64 -6.57 -4.82
CA VAL A 290 -10.31 -6.00 -3.50
C VAL A 290 -8.89 -5.44 -3.48
N LEU A 291 -8.78 -4.13 -3.25
CA LEU A 291 -7.53 -3.41 -3.09
C LEU A 291 -6.81 -3.83 -1.82
N GLY A 292 -7.48 -3.76 -0.66
CA GLY A 292 -6.82 -3.96 0.62
C GLY A 292 -7.73 -3.84 1.83
N VAL A 293 -7.11 -3.95 3.00
CA VAL A 293 -7.71 -3.78 4.32
C VAL A 293 -6.89 -2.74 5.08
N ARG A 294 -7.55 -1.75 5.69
CA ARG A 294 -6.91 -0.60 6.34
C ARG A 294 -7.56 -0.26 7.68
N PRO A 295 -6.90 0.52 8.55
CA PRO A 295 -7.61 1.21 9.62
C PRO A 295 -8.60 2.22 9.03
N PHE A 296 -9.71 2.39 9.71
CA PHE A 296 -10.61 3.53 9.53
C PHE A 296 -9.99 4.78 10.16
N HIS A 297 -10.13 5.92 9.50
CA HIS A 297 -9.69 7.23 9.99
C HIS A 297 -10.86 8.20 9.93
N LEU A 298 -11.44 8.53 11.09
CA LEU A 298 -12.49 9.52 11.17
C LEU A 298 -11.93 10.91 10.80
N PRO A 299 -12.51 11.66 9.84
CA PRO A 299 -12.03 12.98 9.48
C PRO A 299 -11.98 13.93 10.69
N ARG A 300 -10.96 14.80 10.76
CA ARG A 300 -10.83 15.81 11.84
C ARG A 300 -12.00 16.80 11.88
N THR A 301 -12.78 16.89 10.81
CA THR A 301 -13.98 17.71 10.64
C THR A 301 -15.29 16.98 10.97
N ALA A 302 -15.24 15.71 11.39
CA ALA A 302 -16.43 14.94 11.74
C ALA A 302 -17.20 15.58 12.90
N GLY A 303 -18.53 15.51 12.83
CA GLY A 303 -19.44 16.02 13.86
C GLY A 303 -19.58 15.08 15.07
N PRO A 304 -20.57 15.32 15.96
CA PRO A 304 -20.86 14.46 17.11
C PRO A 304 -21.53 13.12 16.73
N SER A 305 -21.48 12.73 15.46
CA SER A 305 -22.11 11.55 14.89
C SER A 305 -21.39 11.12 13.61
N TRP A 306 -21.39 9.82 13.33
CA TRP A 306 -20.96 9.22 12.07
C TRP A 306 -22.04 8.23 11.63
N GLY A 307 -22.50 8.33 10.38
CA GLY A 307 -23.72 7.64 9.96
C GLY A 307 -24.89 7.88 10.93
N GLN A 308 -25.40 6.80 11.53
CA GLN A 308 -26.48 6.84 12.54
C GLN A 308 -25.99 6.70 14.00
N VAL A 309 -24.68 6.54 14.24
CA VAL A 309 -24.14 6.40 15.61
C VAL A 309 -23.66 7.74 16.16
N ARG A 310 -23.97 7.98 17.45
CA ARG A 310 -23.47 9.15 18.18
C ARG A 310 -22.05 8.88 18.66
N LEU A 311 -21.17 9.87 18.50
CA LEU A 311 -19.80 9.85 18.98
C LEU A 311 -19.70 10.62 20.29
N SER A 312 -18.97 10.06 21.25
CA SER A 312 -18.37 10.85 22.33
C SER A 312 -17.01 11.32 21.85
N ALA A 313 -16.73 12.63 21.93
CA ALA A 313 -15.40 13.14 21.56
C ALA A 313 -14.39 12.74 22.63
N ARG A 314 -13.32 12.04 22.23
CA ARG A 314 -12.22 11.67 23.12
C ARG A 314 -11.19 12.79 23.12
N GLU A 315 -10.74 13.22 24.29
CA GLU A 315 -9.74 14.28 24.38
C GLU A 315 -8.46 13.88 23.60
N THR A 316 -7.91 14.85 22.86
CA THR A 316 -6.63 14.69 22.18
C THR A 316 -5.53 15.18 23.11
N PRO A 317 -4.61 14.32 23.56
CA PRO A 317 -3.52 14.74 24.44
C PRO A 317 -2.74 15.90 23.82
N PRO A 318 -2.38 16.96 24.58
CA PRO A 318 -1.66 18.13 24.03
C PRO A 318 -0.32 17.84 23.36
N THR A 319 0.25 16.65 23.59
CA THR A 319 1.47 16.15 22.91
C THR A 319 1.23 15.74 21.45
N LEU A 320 -0.01 15.44 21.05
CA LEU A 320 -0.33 14.98 19.70
C LEU A 320 -0.66 16.16 18.76
N THR A 321 0.36 16.95 18.45
CA THR A 321 0.24 18.15 17.60
C THR A 321 -0.01 17.86 16.11
N LEU A 322 0.20 16.62 15.67
CA LEU A 322 0.16 16.16 14.29
C LEU A 322 -0.91 15.06 14.04
N VAL A 323 -1.98 15.03 14.84
CA VAL A 323 -3.08 14.03 14.70
C VAL A 323 -3.68 13.95 13.29
N ARG A 324 -3.78 12.74 12.73
CA ARG A 324 -4.34 12.54 11.37
C ARG A 324 -5.87 12.38 11.34
N SER A 325 -6.48 11.98 12.44
CA SER A 325 -7.90 11.63 12.53
C SER A 325 -8.52 12.10 13.85
N ALA A 326 -9.83 12.39 13.84
CA ALA A 326 -10.58 12.68 15.06
C ALA A 326 -10.56 11.48 16.02
N ARG A 327 -10.41 11.75 17.33
CA ARG A 327 -10.42 10.74 18.40
C ARG A 327 -11.81 10.69 19.01
N PHE A 328 -12.37 9.49 19.15
CA PHE A 328 -13.74 9.28 19.60
C PHE A 328 -13.85 8.05 20.50
N ASP A 329 -14.93 8.01 21.28
CA ASP A 329 -15.42 6.83 21.98
C ASP A 329 -16.79 6.46 21.38
N CYS A 330 -16.95 5.23 20.91
CA CYS A 330 -18.22 4.70 20.42
C CYS A 330 -18.31 3.19 20.74
N PRO A 331 -19.33 2.71 21.48
CA PRO A 331 -19.45 1.31 21.86
C PRO A 331 -19.48 0.36 20.65
N GLY A 332 -18.72 -0.74 20.71
CA GLY A 332 -18.62 -1.73 19.64
C GLY A 332 -17.53 -1.47 18.59
N THR A 333 -16.87 -0.31 18.63
CA THR A 333 -15.71 -0.01 17.76
C THR A 333 -14.52 -0.91 18.09
N LEU A 334 -13.77 -1.36 17.07
CA LEU A 334 -12.47 -2.01 17.24
C LEU A 334 -11.35 -0.98 17.43
N GLU A 335 -10.52 -1.17 18.45
CA GLU A 335 -9.33 -0.36 18.72
C GLU A 335 -8.11 -1.22 19.05
N GLY A 336 -6.91 -0.62 19.02
CA GLY A 336 -5.66 -1.23 19.50
C GLY A 336 -5.36 -2.59 18.87
N GLU A 337 -5.01 -3.56 19.71
CA GLU A 337 -4.70 -4.94 19.29
C GLU A 337 -5.89 -5.64 18.62
N ALA A 338 -7.13 -5.37 19.05
CA ALA A 338 -8.33 -5.98 18.48
C ALA A 338 -8.59 -5.50 17.04
N LEU A 339 -8.30 -4.22 16.75
CA LEU A 339 -8.30 -3.68 15.39
C LEU A 339 -7.23 -4.36 14.53
N GLN A 340 -6.00 -4.48 15.02
CA GLN A 340 -4.90 -5.11 14.27
C GLN A 340 -5.19 -6.59 14.00
N ALA A 341 -5.69 -7.34 14.99
CA ALA A 341 -6.08 -8.74 14.83
C ALA A 341 -7.18 -8.91 13.77
N ALA A 342 -8.24 -8.10 13.81
CA ALA A 342 -9.32 -8.14 12.84
C ALA A 342 -8.84 -7.78 11.41
N MET A 343 -7.95 -6.79 11.28
CA MET A 343 -7.33 -6.45 9.99
C MET A 343 -6.48 -7.60 9.43
N VAL A 344 -5.68 -8.26 10.28
CA VAL A 344 -4.85 -9.41 9.87
C VAL A 344 -5.72 -10.60 9.48
N GLU A 345 -6.77 -10.91 10.23
CA GLU A 345 -7.70 -12.01 9.91
C GLU A 345 -8.46 -11.77 8.60
N LEU A 346 -9.02 -10.56 8.42
CA LEU A 346 -9.73 -10.16 7.20
C LEU A 346 -8.78 -10.13 6.00
N GLY A 347 -7.58 -9.57 6.18
CA GLY A 347 -6.52 -9.54 5.17
C GLY A 347 -6.11 -10.94 4.73
N ALA A 348 -5.93 -11.88 5.66
CA ALA A 348 -5.60 -13.27 5.36
C ALA A 348 -6.73 -13.99 4.60
N LYS A 349 -7.99 -13.81 5.02
CA LYS A 349 -9.18 -14.37 4.34
C LYS A 349 -9.29 -13.90 2.89
N LEU A 350 -9.08 -12.61 2.64
CA LEU A 350 -9.21 -12.01 1.30
C LEU A 350 -8.00 -12.30 0.41
N SER A 351 -6.79 -12.41 1.00
CA SER A 351 -5.53 -12.69 0.29
C SER A 351 -5.51 -14.03 -0.46
N VAL A 352 -6.43 -14.94 -0.13
CA VAL A 352 -6.66 -16.20 -0.86
C VAL A 352 -7.16 -15.92 -2.28
N ARG A 353 -8.10 -14.97 -2.44
CA ARG A 353 -8.79 -14.69 -3.71
C ARG A 353 -8.18 -13.52 -4.49
N TRP A 354 -7.81 -12.44 -3.80
CA TRP A 354 -7.19 -11.26 -4.41
C TRP A 354 -5.82 -11.03 -3.77
N PRO A 355 -4.74 -10.80 -4.53
CA PRO A 355 -3.45 -10.45 -3.96
C PRO A 355 -3.51 -9.01 -3.46
N LEU A 356 -3.88 -8.82 -2.19
CA LEU A 356 -4.08 -7.49 -1.59
C LEU A 356 -2.84 -6.59 -1.73
N ALA A 357 -3.09 -5.29 -1.82
CA ALA A 357 -2.09 -4.27 -2.08
C ALA A 357 -1.13 -4.18 -0.89
N PRO A 358 0.19 -4.36 -1.11
CA PRO A 358 1.14 -3.72 -0.24
C PRO A 358 0.97 -2.20 -0.44
N ALA A 359 0.69 -1.48 0.64
CA ALA A 359 0.62 -0.03 0.68
C ALA A 359 -0.51 0.65 -0.15
N ARG A 360 -0.75 1.94 0.14
CA ARG A 360 -1.72 2.82 -0.56
C ARG A 360 -1.31 3.26 -1.97
N THR A 361 -0.26 2.66 -2.53
CA THR A 361 0.48 3.18 -3.69
C THR A 361 -0.41 3.32 -4.92
N ALA A 362 -0.53 4.53 -5.50
CA ALA A 362 -1.30 4.73 -6.72
C ALA A 362 -0.77 3.93 -7.92
N LEU A 363 0.52 3.54 -7.91
CA LEU A 363 1.07 2.60 -8.89
C LEU A 363 0.43 1.20 -8.80
N ALA A 364 0.13 0.70 -7.60
CA ALA A 364 -0.59 -0.56 -7.44
C ALA A 364 -2.02 -0.41 -7.98
N ILE A 365 -2.71 0.65 -7.57
CA ILE A 365 -4.06 1.00 -8.04
C ILE A 365 -4.08 1.11 -9.57
N ALA A 366 -3.23 1.94 -10.18
CA ALA A 366 -3.13 2.17 -11.61
C ALA A 366 -2.71 0.92 -12.42
N SER A 367 -1.96 0.00 -11.83
CA SER A 367 -1.60 -1.28 -12.48
C SER A 367 -2.79 -2.22 -12.66
N GLY A 368 -3.88 -2.00 -11.91
CA GLY A 368 -5.04 -2.87 -11.89
C GLY A 368 -4.79 -4.22 -11.20
N PRO A 369 -5.82 -5.06 -11.05
CA PRO A 369 -5.67 -6.40 -10.51
C PRO A 369 -4.90 -7.29 -11.51
N PRO A 370 -4.07 -8.24 -11.04
CA PRO A 370 -3.56 -9.29 -11.91
C PRO A 370 -4.72 -10.14 -12.45
N GLY A 371 -4.55 -10.65 -13.67
CA GLY A 371 -5.58 -11.40 -14.39
C GLY A 371 -6.04 -12.66 -13.64
N ALA A 372 -7.28 -13.08 -13.91
CA ALA A 372 -7.82 -14.30 -13.33
C ALA A 372 -7.01 -15.54 -13.77
N ALA A 373 -6.63 -16.40 -12.83
CA ALA A 373 -5.99 -17.67 -13.15
C ALA A 373 -6.98 -18.55 -13.94
N VAL A 374 -6.58 -18.93 -15.15
CA VAL A 374 -7.30 -19.91 -15.98
C VAL A 374 -6.75 -21.30 -15.64
N LYS A 375 -7.57 -22.34 -15.77
CA LYS A 375 -7.18 -23.72 -15.44
C LYS A 375 -6.45 -24.39 -16.59
N GLY A 376 -5.14 -24.13 -16.74
CA GLY A 376 -4.26 -24.87 -17.63
C GLY A 376 -3.63 -26.11 -16.97
N GLU A 377 -3.18 -27.07 -17.80
CA GLU A 377 -2.40 -28.23 -17.34
C GLU A 377 -0.95 -27.89 -16.94
N ALA A 378 -0.54 -26.65 -17.19
CA ALA A 378 0.78 -26.11 -16.87
C ALA A 378 0.82 -25.42 -15.50
N LEU A 379 1.97 -25.50 -14.83
CA LEU A 379 2.29 -24.90 -13.55
C LEU A 379 3.36 -23.81 -13.72
N GLN A 380 2.95 -22.57 -13.50
CA GLN A 380 3.82 -21.40 -13.37
C GLN A 380 4.20 -21.24 -11.88
N VAL A 381 5.37 -20.69 -11.57
CA VAL A 381 5.66 -20.22 -10.20
C VAL A 381 4.80 -18.99 -9.94
N ASN A 382 4.11 -18.93 -8.78
CA ASN A 382 3.28 -17.77 -8.44
C ASN A 382 4.14 -16.51 -8.34
N ASP A 383 3.66 -15.39 -8.84
CA ASP A 383 4.47 -14.17 -8.96
C ASP A 383 4.95 -13.60 -7.61
N ASP A 384 4.22 -13.87 -6.51
CA ASP A 384 4.63 -13.55 -5.14
C ASP A 384 5.70 -14.51 -4.57
N CYS A 385 6.23 -15.49 -5.32
CA CYS A 385 7.10 -16.56 -4.78
C CYS A 385 8.57 -16.50 -5.20
N GLY A 386 9.46 -16.28 -4.22
CA GLY A 386 10.89 -16.54 -4.36
C GLY A 386 11.25 -17.98 -4.00
N VAL A 387 12.32 -18.52 -4.60
CA VAL A 387 12.92 -19.82 -4.28
C VAL A 387 14.41 -19.62 -4.08
N VAL A 388 14.89 -19.85 -2.86
CA VAL A 388 16.23 -19.49 -2.41
C VAL A 388 16.91 -20.64 -1.66
N GLU A 389 18.23 -20.59 -1.61
CA GLU A 389 19.02 -21.40 -0.67
C GLU A 389 18.81 -20.89 0.76
N ASP A 390 18.82 -21.80 1.73
CA ASP A 390 18.74 -21.54 3.16
C ASP A 390 19.57 -22.59 3.93
N GLY A 391 20.83 -22.21 4.23
CA GLY A 391 21.85 -23.14 4.72
C GLY A 391 22.13 -24.24 3.69
N ALA A 392 22.08 -25.50 4.13
CA ALA A 392 22.27 -26.68 3.28
C ALA A 392 20.95 -27.18 2.62
N ALA A 393 19.96 -26.32 2.45
CA ALA A 393 18.65 -26.64 1.90
C ALA A 393 18.11 -25.54 1.00
N PHE A 394 16.96 -25.79 0.37
CA PHE A 394 16.23 -24.79 -0.38
C PHE A 394 14.86 -24.51 0.27
N ALA A 395 14.39 -23.27 0.12
CA ALA A 395 13.09 -22.82 0.58
C ALA A 395 12.38 -22.03 -0.52
N ALA A 396 11.12 -22.37 -0.80
CA ALA A 396 10.20 -21.46 -1.48
C ALA A 396 9.48 -20.60 -0.43
N VAL A 397 9.37 -19.30 -0.69
CA VAL A 397 8.69 -18.34 0.18
C VAL A 397 7.64 -17.60 -0.65
N ASN A 398 6.36 -17.78 -0.31
CA ASN A 398 5.29 -16.93 -0.84
C ASN A 398 5.21 -15.65 0.00
N LEU A 399 5.55 -14.52 -0.61
CA LEU A 399 5.60 -13.21 0.05
C LEU A 399 4.21 -12.65 0.39
N ARG A 400 3.14 -13.10 -0.29
CA ARG A 400 1.74 -12.71 -0.02
C ARG A 400 1.17 -13.38 1.23
N THR A 401 1.55 -14.62 1.51
CA THR A 401 1.02 -15.41 2.64
C THR A 401 2.04 -15.64 3.76
N GLY A 402 3.27 -15.14 3.62
CA GLY A 402 4.38 -15.44 4.52
C GLY A 402 4.78 -16.92 4.56
N THR A 403 4.29 -17.73 3.63
CA THR A 403 4.42 -19.19 3.67
C THR A 403 5.78 -19.64 3.15
N THR A 404 6.58 -20.20 4.06
CA THR A 404 7.84 -20.87 3.72
C THR A 404 7.64 -22.38 3.59
N LEU A 405 8.09 -22.96 2.48
CA LEU A 405 8.09 -24.39 2.21
C LEU A 405 9.52 -24.87 1.88
N ARG A 406 10.08 -25.76 2.71
CA ARG A 406 11.38 -26.39 2.43
C ARG A 406 11.25 -27.35 1.24
N LEU A 407 12.21 -27.30 0.32
CA LEU A 407 12.21 -28.06 -0.94
C LEU A 407 13.39 -29.04 -1.03
N ASP A 408 13.19 -30.09 -1.84
CA ASP A 408 14.29 -30.86 -2.43
C ASP A 408 15.05 -29.99 -3.47
N ALA A 409 16.36 -30.20 -3.58
CA ALA A 409 17.23 -29.40 -4.45
C ALA A 409 16.88 -29.49 -5.95
N ARG A 410 16.38 -30.63 -6.43
CA ARG A 410 16.01 -30.82 -7.85
C ARG A 410 14.72 -30.07 -8.18
N LEU A 411 13.75 -30.11 -7.26
CA LEU A 411 12.51 -29.36 -7.36
C LEU A 411 12.75 -27.85 -7.19
N ALA A 412 13.61 -27.46 -6.25
CA ALA A 412 14.01 -26.06 -6.06
C ALA A 412 14.67 -25.48 -7.30
N LYS A 413 15.61 -26.20 -7.93
CA LYS A 413 16.24 -25.79 -9.20
C LYS A 413 15.20 -25.55 -10.30
N SER A 414 14.26 -26.48 -10.49
CA SER A 414 13.13 -26.35 -11.44
C SER A 414 12.31 -25.07 -11.19
N LEU A 415 12.00 -24.75 -9.93
CA LEU A 415 11.18 -23.58 -9.57
C LEU A 415 11.98 -22.25 -9.55
N ALA A 416 13.29 -22.30 -9.31
CA ALA A 416 14.14 -21.10 -9.26
C ALA A 416 14.56 -20.62 -10.66
N GLU A 417 15.02 -21.54 -11.51
CA GLU A 417 15.56 -21.23 -12.85
C GLU A 417 14.47 -21.06 -13.92
N ARG A 418 13.32 -21.72 -13.75
CA ARG A 418 12.23 -21.77 -14.73
C ARG A 418 10.89 -21.34 -14.14
N PRO A 419 10.70 -20.06 -13.78
CA PRO A 419 9.47 -19.56 -13.17
C PRO A 419 8.26 -19.55 -14.12
N GLU A 420 8.48 -19.67 -15.44
CA GLU A 420 7.45 -19.64 -16.49
C GLU A 420 6.43 -20.79 -16.41
N ALA A 421 5.35 -20.72 -17.19
CA ALA A 421 4.37 -21.79 -17.29
C ALA A 421 4.98 -23.04 -17.95
N LEU A 422 5.02 -24.18 -17.24
CA LEU A 422 5.48 -25.47 -17.78
C LEU A 422 4.45 -26.59 -17.54
N PRO A 423 4.25 -27.54 -18.48
CA PRO A 423 3.39 -28.70 -18.26
C PRO A 423 3.65 -29.40 -16.92
N THR A 424 2.61 -29.78 -16.17
CA THR A 424 2.75 -30.39 -14.84
C THR A 424 3.75 -31.56 -14.81
N ALA A 425 3.75 -32.39 -15.85
CA ALA A 425 4.66 -33.54 -15.99
C ALA A 425 6.15 -33.14 -16.16
N GLU A 426 6.43 -32.01 -16.82
CA GLU A 426 7.78 -31.47 -16.99
C GLU A 426 8.25 -30.77 -15.71
N ARG A 427 7.39 -29.89 -15.16
CA ARG A 427 7.62 -29.18 -13.89
C ARG A 427 8.06 -30.12 -12.77
N LEU A 428 7.41 -31.28 -12.68
CA LEU A 428 7.62 -32.32 -11.67
C LEU A 428 8.38 -33.55 -12.19
N ALA A 429 9.10 -33.43 -13.32
CA ALA A 429 9.82 -34.57 -13.92
C ALA A 429 10.82 -35.22 -12.94
N GLN A 430 11.52 -34.40 -12.15
CA GLN A 430 12.51 -34.83 -11.14
C GLN A 430 11.89 -35.45 -9.87
N VAL A 431 10.56 -35.34 -9.69
CA VAL A 431 9.83 -35.91 -8.56
C VAL A 431 9.43 -37.35 -8.87
N PRO A 432 9.63 -38.33 -7.96
CA PRO A 432 9.18 -39.71 -8.16
C PRO A 432 7.68 -39.80 -8.43
N ALA A 433 7.26 -40.57 -9.44
CA ALA A 433 5.87 -40.60 -9.90
C ALA A 433 4.80 -40.78 -8.79
N PRO A 434 4.97 -41.68 -7.79
CA PRO A 434 4.00 -41.84 -6.69
C PRO A 434 3.83 -40.61 -5.77
N GLN A 435 4.76 -39.64 -5.83
CA GLN A 435 4.76 -38.45 -5.00
C GLN A 435 4.27 -37.19 -5.75
N ARG A 436 4.16 -37.25 -7.09
CA ARG A 436 3.90 -36.07 -7.93
C ARG A 436 2.61 -35.36 -7.56
N GLU A 437 1.49 -36.08 -7.40
CA GLU A 437 0.21 -35.42 -7.09
C GLU A 437 0.19 -34.82 -5.68
N LYS A 438 0.78 -35.50 -4.70
CA LYS A 438 0.92 -34.95 -3.33
C LYS A 438 1.75 -33.66 -3.34
N ILE A 439 2.82 -33.60 -4.13
CA ILE A 439 3.67 -32.42 -4.27
C ILE A 439 2.97 -31.32 -5.08
N ARG A 440 2.26 -31.65 -6.16
CA ARG A 440 1.40 -30.72 -6.92
C ARG A 440 0.38 -30.05 -6.00
N ALA A 441 -0.41 -30.84 -5.28
CA ALA A 441 -1.39 -30.34 -4.32
C ALA A 441 -0.76 -29.51 -3.20
N THR A 442 0.42 -29.90 -2.69
CA THR A 442 1.15 -29.12 -1.68
C THR A 442 1.63 -27.77 -2.20
N LEU A 443 2.21 -27.72 -3.41
CA LEU A 443 2.70 -26.48 -4.02
C LEU A 443 1.55 -25.52 -4.33
N LEU A 444 0.41 -26.02 -4.84
CA LEU A 444 -0.80 -25.22 -5.09
C LEU A 444 -1.42 -24.73 -3.77
N ALA A 445 -1.63 -25.59 -2.79
CA ALA A 445 -2.23 -25.24 -1.50
C ALA A 445 -1.34 -24.31 -0.64
N LYS A 446 -0.04 -24.24 -0.92
CA LYS A 446 0.91 -23.29 -0.31
C LYS A 446 1.15 -22.05 -1.18
N GLY A 447 0.47 -21.94 -2.33
CA GLY A 447 0.59 -20.81 -3.25
C GLY A 447 1.98 -20.67 -3.89
N ILE A 448 2.80 -21.73 -3.91
CA ILE A 448 4.15 -21.71 -4.50
C ILE A 448 4.08 -21.71 -6.03
N VAL A 449 3.09 -22.41 -6.58
CA VAL A 449 2.77 -22.44 -8.01
C VAL A 449 1.30 -22.09 -8.23
N GLN A 450 0.98 -21.70 -9.46
CA GLN A 450 -0.38 -21.50 -9.95
C GLN A 450 -0.61 -22.29 -11.23
N GLU A 451 -1.86 -22.69 -11.50
CA GLU A 451 -2.26 -23.17 -12.83
C GLU A 451 -2.15 -21.99 -13.81
N ALA A 452 -1.50 -22.22 -14.95
CA ALA A 452 -1.20 -21.19 -15.93
C ALA A 452 -2.35 -20.96 -16.93
N GLN A 453 -2.34 -19.81 -17.58
CA GLN A 453 -3.27 -19.44 -18.66
C GLN A 453 -2.91 -20.12 -19.99
#